data_AF-A0A667GID0-F1
#
_entry.id   AF-A0A667GID0-F1
#
_cell.length_a   1.000
_cell.length_b   1.000
_cell.length_c   1.000
_cell.angle_alpha   90.00
_cell.angle_beta   90.00
_cell.angle_gamma   90.00
#
_symmetry.space_group_name_H-M   'P 1'
#
loop_
_entity.id
_entity.type
_entity.pdbx_description
1 polymer ?
#
loop_
_entity_poly.entity_id
_entity_poly.type
_entity_poly.pdbx_seq_one_letter_code
_entity_poly.pdbx_strand_id
1 'polypeptide(L)'
;METKPGGRGHPGLKESVEICPQGLLVFTGSSEQDSNLAKQFWVAASMYPTNESQLVLSRGSSQRLPVARASRGGATESPDITAETLKTQQSEDKEKYLQKAKRRDEILQLLRKQREERISKELVSLPYKPKAKGHKAKKVIPESDKEDQQEVKALD
;
A
#
# COMPACT_ATOMS: atom_id res chain seq x y z
N MET A 1 40.21 38.74 47.30
CA MET A 1 39.29 37.96 48.14
C MET A 1 38.13 37.57 47.25
N GLU A 2 37.90 36.26 47.09
CA GLU A 2 37.21 35.65 45.94
C GLU A 2 35.73 35.99 45.77
N THR A 3 35.26 36.01 44.51
CA THR A 3 33.85 36.14 44.12
C THR A 3 33.21 34.75 43.97
N LYS A 4 32.21 34.44 44.80
CA LYS A 4 31.35 33.25 44.65
C LYS A 4 29.99 33.67 44.09
N PRO A 5 29.54 33.13 42.94
CA PRO A 5 28.18 33.38 42.44
C PRO A 5 27.19 32.42 43.12
N GLY A 6 26.03 32.97 43.45
CA GLY A 6 24.91 32.27 44.06
C GLY A 6 24.09 31.42 43.09
N GLY A 7 23.19 30.63 43.66
CA GLY A 7 22.19 29.87 42.90
C GLY A 7 21.50 28.85 43.80
N ARG A 8 20.31 29.22 44.27
CA ARG A 8 19.28 28.42 44.95
C ARG A 8 19.39 26.91 44.79
N GLY A 9 19.42 26.20 45.91
CA GLY A 9 19.07 24.78 45.96
C GLY A 9 17.64 24.58 45.49
N HIS A 10 17.46 23.77 44.46
CA HIS A 10 16.15 23.24 44.09
C HIS A 10 15.76 22.15 45.11
N PRO A 11 14.60 22.27 45.78
CA PRO A 11 14.12 21.22 46.65
C PRO A 11 13.47 20.10 45.82
N GLY A 12 13.85 18.86 46.14
CA GLY A 12 13.01 17.68 45.91
C GLY A 12 12.81 17.26 44.46
N LEU A 13 13.82 16.61 43.89
CA LEU A 13 13.58 15.59 42.86
C LEU A 13 12.84 14.43 43.55
N LYS A 14 11.52 14.54 43.68
CA LYS A 14 10.68 13.38 43.90
C LYS A 14 10.72 12.60 42.59
N GLU A 15 11.56 11.57 42.53
CA GLU A 15 11.31 10.44 41.64
C GLU A 15 9.89 9.97 41.97
N SER A 16 8.93 10.34 41.12
CA SER A 16 7.66 9.65 41.07
C SER A 16 8.00 8.27 40.53
N VAL A 17 8.38 7.35 41.43
CA VAL A 17 8.27 5.93 41.17
C VAL A 17 6.77 5.73 40.94
N GLU A 18 6.39 5.71 39.67
CA GLU A 18 5.06 5.34 39.24
C GLU A 18 4.95 3.84 39.53
N ILE A 19 4.59 3.53 40.78
CA ILE A 19 4.23 2.18 41.19
C ILE A 19 2.92 1.90 40.46
N CYS A 20 3.05 1.36 39.25
CA CYS A 20 1.93 0.77 38.55
C CYS A 20 1.29 -0.24 39.51
N PRO A 21 0.00 -0.12 39.84
CA PRO A 21 -0.63 -1.09 40.72
C PRO A 21 -0.43 -2.48 40.11
N GLN A 22 -0.12 -3.49 40.93
CA GLN A 22 -0.16 -4.91 40.53
C GLN A 22 -1.60 -5.33 40.18
N GLY A 23 -2.16 -4.75 39.12
CA GLY A 23 -3.47 -5.02 38.56
C GLY A 23 -3.35 -5.17 37.04
N LEU A 24 -4.33 -5.84 36.43
CA LEU A 24 -4.39 -5.98 34.97
C LEU A 24 -4.46 -4.59 34.33
N LEU A 25 -3.51 -4.29 33.45
CA LEU A 25 -3.56 -3.11 32.60
C LEU A 25 -4.71 -3.27 31.62
N VAL A 26 -5.85 -2.64 31.92
CA VAL A 26 -7.02 -2.62 31.04
C VAL A 26 -6.89 -1.42 30.11
N PHE A 27 -6.60 -1.67 28.83
CA PHE A 27 -6.65 -0.64 27.81
C PHE A 27 -8.10 -0.22 27.57
N THR A 28 -8.42 1.03 27.90
CA THR A 28 -9.71 1.65 27.61
C THR A 28 -9.58 2.59 26.41
N GLY A 29 -10.65 2.79 25.64
CA GLY A 29 -10.67 3.76 24.53
C GLY A 29 -10.50 3.21 23.12
N SER A 30 -10.29 1.89 22.95
CA SER A 30 -10.43 1.25 21.63
C SER A 30 -11.89 0.87 21.37
N SER A 31 -12.32 0.96 20.11
CA SER A 31 -13.65 0.47 19.71
C SER A 31 -13.72 -1.06 19.79
N GLU A 32 -14.93 -1.61 19.88
CA GLU A 32 -15.12 -3.07 19.84
C GLU A 32 -14.55 -3.68 18.55
N GLN A 33 -14.70 -2.97 17.41
CA GLN A 33 -14.17 -3.38 16.11
C GLN A 33 -12.64 -3.49 16.15
N ASP A 34 -11.95 -2.49 16.72
CA ASP A 34 -10.49 -2.50 16.84
C ASP A 34 -10.01 -3.62 17.76
N SER A 35 -10.76 -3.89 18.84
CA SER A 35 -10.44 -4.98 19.76
C SER A 35 -10.52 -6.35 19.09
N ASN A 36 -11.51 -6.54 18.21
CA ASN A 36 -11.69 -7.79 17.46
C ASN A 36 -10.62 -7.95 16.38
N LEU A 37 -10.25 -6.86 15.69
CA LEU A 37 -9.17 -6.88 14.72
C LEU A 37 -7.82 -7.21 15.40
N ALA A 38 -7.52 -6.58 16.53
CA ALA A 38 -6.31 -6.86 17.29
C ALA A 38 -6.25 -8.32 17.75
N LYS A 39 -7.37 -8.89 18.22
CA LYS A 39 -7.46 -10.32 18.55
C LYS A 39 -7.14 -11.20 17.35
N GLN A 40 -7.77 -10.94 16.20
CA GLN A 40 -7.50 -11.71 14.97
C GLN A 40 -6.04 -11.61 14.54
N PHE A 41 -5.47 -10.41 14.57
CA PHE A 41 -4.06 -10.18 14.24
C PHE A 41 -3.14 -10.97 15.16
N TRP A 42 -3.31 -10.84 16.48
CA TRP A 42 -2.44 -11.51 17.44
C TRP A 42 -2.61 -13.02 17.45
N VAL A 43 -3.83 -13.53 17.22
CA VAL A 43 -4.05 -14.97 16.98
C VAL A 43 -3.25 -15.40 15.76
N ALA A 44 -3.39 -14.73 14.61
CA ALA A 44 -2.66 -15.08 13.40
C ALA A 44 -1.13 -14.97 13.56
N ALA A 45 -0.65 -13.95 14.27
CA ALA A 45 0.77 -13.71 14.49
C ALA A 45 1.41 -14.67 15.53
N SER A 46 0.61 -15.19 16.46
CA SER A 46 1.07 -16.14 17.49
C SER A 46 0.92 -17.60 17.10
N MET A 47 0.21 -17.90 16.00
CA MET A 47 0.23 -19.24 15.43
C MET A 47 1.64 -19.57 14.96
N TYR A 48 2.10 -20.79 15.25
CA TYR A 48 3.31 -21.32 14.64
C TYR A 48 3.16 -21.22 13.11
N PRO A 49 4.24 -20.86 12.38
CA PRO A 49 4.23 -20.92 10.92
C PRO A 49 3.66 -22.26 10.51
N THR A 50 2.67 -22.26 9.61
CA THR A 50 2.05 -23.50 9.14
C THR A 50 3.15 -24.44 8.67
N ASN A 51 2.96 -25.75 8.88
CA ASN A 51 4.01 -26.75 8.65
C ASN A 51 4.57 -26.71 7.21
N GLU A 52 3.77 -26.23 6.26
CA GLU A 52 4.14 -25.95 4.87
C GLU A 52 5.18 -24.81 4.67
N SER A 53 5.29 -23.88 5.63
CA SER A 53 6.31 -22.83 5.67
C SER A 53 7.54 -23.21 6.51
N GLN A 54 7.49 -24.36 7.21
CA GLN A 54 8.64 -24.83 7.97
C GLN A 54 9.62 -25.50 7.01
N LEU A 55 10.73 -24.83 6.72
CA LEU A 55 11.95 -25.45 6.15
C LEU A 55 12.62 -26.41 7.14
N VAL A 56 11.84 -27.02 8.06
CA VAL A 56 12.34 -28.11 8.87
C VAL A 56 12.42 -29.30 7.93
N LEU A 57 13.64 -29.56 7.46
CA LEU A 57 14.02 -30.83 6.90
C LEU A 57 13.42 -31.91 7.81
N SER A 58 12.37 -32.56 7.33
CA SER A 58 11.75 -33.69 8.01
C SER A 58 12.90 -34.59 8.47
N ARG A 59 12.95 -34.95 9.76
CA ARG A 59 14.10 -35.64 10.38
C ARG A 59 14.33 -36.97 9.66
N GLY A 60 15.16 -36.96 8.61
CA GLY A 60 15.24 -38.04 7.61
C GLY A 60 15.36 -37.58 6.14
N SER A 61 15.26 -36.29 5.83
CA SER A 61 15.53 -35.75 4.49
C SER A 61 17.03 -35.88 4.20
N SER A 62 17.41 -37.01 3.59
CA SER A 62 18.70 -37.13 2.94
C SER A 62 18.67 -36.15 1.77
N GLN A 63 19.40 -35.04 1.90
CA GLN A 63 19.57 -34.01 0.87
C GLN A 63 20.42 -34.55 -0.29
N ARG A 64 20.04 -35.70 -0.84
CA ARG A 64 20.58 -36.33 -2.02
C ARG A 64 19.39 -36.77 -2.84
N LEU A 65 19.14 -36.02 -3.91
CA LEU A 65 18.25 -36.48 -4.96
C LEU A 65 18.68 -37.89 -5.37
N PRO A 66 17.75 -38.85 -5.49
CA PRO A 66 18.09 -40.19 -5.94
C PRO A 66 18.78 -40.09 -7.30
N VAL A 67 19.95 -40.71 -7.44
CA VAL A 67 20.63 -40.86 -8.73
C VAL A 67 19.67 -41.60 -9.66
N ALA A 68 19.40 -41.02 -10.83
CA ALA A 68 18.42 -41.54 -11.79
C ALA A 68 18.66 -43.03 -12.07
N ARG A 69 17.73 -43.89 -11.63
CA ARG A 69 17.65 -45.28 -12.07
C ARG A 69 16.76 -45.35 -13.30
N ALA A 70 17.10 -46.23 -14.24
CA ALA A 70 16.33 -46.46 -15.45
C ALA A 70 14.86 -46.80 -15.08
N SER A 71 13.96 -46.05 -15.69
CA SER A 71 12.51 -46.09 -15.49
C SER A 71 11.94 -47.49 -15.66
N ARG A 72 11.22 -47.96 -14.65
CA ARG A 72 10.18 -48.98 -14.80
C ARG A 72 8.93 -48.51 -14.05
N GLY A 73 7.97 -48.06 -14.85
CA GLY A 73 6.53 -48.25 -14.70
C GLY A 73 5.90 -47.92 -13.34
N GLY A 74 5.12 -46.83 -13.32
CA GLY A 74 4.18 -46.57 -12.23
C GLY A 74 3.69 -45.12 -12.25
N ALA A 75 2.91 -44.75 -13.28
CA ALA A 75 2.14 -43.51 -13.26
C ALA A 75 0.99 -43.70 -12.26
N THR A 76 1.06 -43.00 -11.13
CA THR A 76 -0.09 -42.75 -10.26
C THR A 76 -0.56 -41.33 -10.55
N GLU A 77 -1.60 -41.26 -11.36
CA GLU A 77 -2.32 -40.05 -11.75
C GLU A 77 -3.11 -39.53 -10.54
N SER A 78 -2.89 -38.28 -10.16
CA SER A 78 -3.98 -37.40 -9.68
C SER A 78 -3.61 -35.92 -9.82
N PRO A 79 -3.74 -35.30 -11.01
CA PRO A 79 -3.54 -33.86 -11.19
C PRO A 79 -4.82 -33.03 -11.43
N ASP A 80 -6.03 -33.62 -11.47
CA ASP A 80 -7.17 -32.91 -12.07
C ASP A 80 -7.93 -31.93 -11.14
N ILE A 81 -8.02 -32.18 -9.83
CA ILE A 81 -8.89 -31.40 -8.94
C ILE A 81 -8.37 -29.96 -8.72
N THR A 82 -7.05 -29.76 -8.73
CA THR A 82 -6.43 -28.44 -8.49
C THR A 82 -6.48 -27.53 -9.72
N ALA A 83 -6.46 -28.11 -10.93
CA ALA A 83 -6.47 -27.35 -12.18
C ALA A 83 -7.79 -26.61 -12.41
N GLU A 84 -8.92 -27.23 -12.06
CA GLU A 84 -10.25 -26.62 -12.21
C GLU A 84 -10.48 -25.49 -11.20
N THR A 85 -10.12 -25.67 -9.93
CA THR A 85 -10.24 -24.62 -8.91
C THR A 85 -9.40 -23.38 -9.26
N LEU A 86 -8.19 -23.57 -9.78
CA LEU A 86 -7.34 -22.46 -10.23
C LEU A 86 -7.93 -21.70 -11.42
N LYS A 87 -8.55 -22.40 -12.38
CA LYS A 87 -9.20 -21.76 -13.53
C LYS A 87 -10.41 -20.91 -13.12
N THR A 88 -11.23 -21.41 -12.20
CA THR A 88 -12.36 -20.66 -11.65
C THR A 88 -11.88 -19.39 -10.95
N GLN A 89 -10.89 -19.49 -10.05
CA GLN A 89 -10.31 -18.34 -9.36
C GLN A 89 -9.76 -17.28 -10.33
N GLN A 90 -9.04 -17.72 -11.37
CA GLN A 90 -8.53 -16.81 -12.40
C GLN A 90 -9.62 -16.09 -13.18
N SER A 91 -10.76 -16.74 -13.45
CA SER A 91 -11.89 -16.11 -14.13
C SER A 91 -12.56 -15.04 -13.28
N GLU A 92 -12.75 -15.31 -11.99
CA GLU A 92 -13.31 -14.34 -11.03
C GLU A 92 -12.39 -13.12 -10.87
N ASP A 93 -11.09 -13.34 -10.78
CA ASP A 93 -10.12 -12.25 -10.64
C ASP A 93 -10.07 -11.39 -11.91
N LYS A 94 -10.11 -12.01 -13.11
CA LYS A 94 -10.20 -11.29 -14.38
C LYS A 94 -11.42 -10.38 -14.43
N GLU A 95 -12.60 -10.86 -14.01
CA GLU A 95 -13.81 -10.05 -13.99
C GLU A 95 -13.70 -8.87 -13.03
N LYS A 96 -13.16 -9.09 -11.82
CA LYS A 96 -12.89 -8.00 -10.86
C LYS A 96 -11.96 -6.94 -11.45
N TYR A 97 -10.90 -7.33 -12.14
CA TYR A 97 -9.98 -6.39 -12.78
C TYR A 97 -10.63 -5.64 -13.94
N LEU A 98 -11.49 -6.29 -14.73
CA LEU A 98 -12.26 -5.62 -15.79
C LEU A 98 -13.21 -4.56 -15.23
N GLN A 99 -13.91 -4.84 -14.12
CA GLN A 99 -14.75 -3.85 -13.47
C GLN A 99 -13.94 -2.66 -12.92
N LYS A 100 -12.77 -2.93 -12.32
CA LYS A 100 -11.84 -1.89 -11.87
C LYS A 100 -11.34 -1.00 -13.01
N ALA A 101 -11.04 -1.59 -14.17
CA ALA A 101 -10.61 -0.85 -15.36
C ALA A 101 -11.71 0.09 -15.86
N LYS A 102 -12.96 -0.40 -15.97
CA LYS A 102 -14.12 0.43 -16.34
C LYS A 102 -14.31 1.60 -15.37
N ARG A 103 -14.26 1.34 -14.07
CA ARG A 103 -14.37 2.40 -13.04
C ARG A 103 -13.24 3.43 -13.15
N ARG A 104 -12.02 3.00 -13.47
CA ARG A 104 -10.89 3.91 -13.71
C ARG A 104 -11.15 4.81 -14.93
N ASP A 105 -11.65 4.25 -16.01
CA ASP A 105 -11.96 5.00 -17.23
C ASP A 105 -13.06 6.04 -17.00
N GLU A 106 -14.11 5.70 -16.24
CA GLU A 106 -15.16 6.63 -15.83
C GLU A 106 -14.60 7.82 -15.03
N ILE A 107 -13.70 7.56 -14.07
CA ILE A 107 -13.04 8.61 -13.29
C ILE A 107 -12.19 9.51 -14.19
N LEU A 108 -11.42 8.93 -15.12
CA LEU A 108 -10.59 9.69 -16.05
C LEU A 108 -11.44 10.57 -16.96
N GLN A 109 -12.56 10.07 -17.47
CA GLN A 109 -13.50 10.86 -18.28
C GLN A 109 -14.08 12.04 -17.48
N LEU A 110 -14.49 11.81 -16.23
CA LEU A 110 -14.99 12.86 -15.35
C LEU A 110 -13.94 13.97 -15.14
N LEU A 111 -12.69 13.59 -14.86
CA LEU A 111 -11.60 14.53 -14.65
C LEU A 111 -11.28 15.34 -15.92
N ARG A 112 -11.30 14.70 -17.09
CA ARG A 112 -11.13 15.38 -18.39
C ARG A 112 -12.22 16.44 -18.60
N LYS A 113 -13.49 16.06 -18.37
CA LYS A 113 -14.62 16.99 -18.47
C LYS A 113 -14.49 18.18 -17.51
N GLN A 114 -14.13 17.93 -16.25
CA GLN A 114 -13.90 19.00 -15.28
C GLN A 114 -12.77 19.95 -15.70
N ARG A 115 -11.69 19.40 -16.28
CA ARG A 115 -10.57 20.20 -16.79
C ARG A 115 -11.01 21.09 -17.96
N GLU A 116 -11.75 20.55 -18.91
CA GLU A 116 -12.29 21.29 -20.06
C GLU A 116 -13.26 22.40 -19.63
N GLU A 117 -14.14 22.10 -18.67
CA GLU A 117 -15.03 23.11 -18.07
C GLU A 117 -14.26 24.22 -17.36
N ARG A 118 -13.17 23.90 -16.65
CA ARG A 118 -12.29 24.91 -16.05
C ARG A 118 -11.63 25.78 -17.11
N ILE A 119 -11.02 25.16 -18.13
CA ILE A 119 -10.33 25.86 -19.22
C ILE A 119 -11.28 26.79 -19.96
N SER A 120 -12.48 26.34 -20.29
CA SER A 120 -13.49 27.16 -20.98
C SER A 120 -13.92 28.38 -20.14
N LYS A 121 -14.15 28.21 -18.84
CA LYS A 121 -14.46 29.33 -17.91
C LYS A 121 -13.30 30.33 -17.83
N GLU A 122 -12.07 29.84 -17.72
CA GLU A 122 -10.89 30.70 -17.68
C GLU A 122 -10.70 31.46 -19.00
N LEU A 123 -10.93 30.80 -20.13
CA LEU A 123 -10.78 31.37 -21.46
C LEU A 123 -11.74 32.54 -21.69
N VAL A 124 -12.99 32.41 -21.25
CA VAL A 124 -13.99 33.50 -21.28
C VAL A 124 -13.59 34.67 -20.37
N SER A 125 -12.89 34.41 -19.27
CA SER A 125 -12.46 35.45 -18.32
C SER A 125 -11.19 36.20 -18.75
N LEU A 126 -10.35 35.63 -19.62
CA LEU A 126 -9.08 36.21 -20.08
C LEU A 126 -9.21 37.65 -20.64
N PRO A 127 -10.23 38.01 -21.44
CA PRO A 127 -10.39 39.36 -21.97
C PRO A 127 -10.80 40.38 -20.90
N TYR A 128 -11.49 39.94 -19.84
CA TYR A 128 -12.03 40.80 -18.78
C TYR A 128 -11.14 40.90 -17.53
N LYS A 129 -10.05 40.14 -17.45
CA LYS A 129 -9.07 40.30 -16.35
C LYS A 129 -8.48 41.71 -16.40
N PRO A 130 -8.61 42.51 -15.32
CA PRO A 130 -8.03 43.86 -15.26
C PRO A 130 -6.54 43.77 -15.56
N LYS A 131 -6.09 44.47 -16.60
CA LYS A 131 -4.67 44.56 -16.92
C LYS A 131 -3.99 45.29 -15.76
N ALA A 132 -3.40 44.56 -14.82
CA ALA A 132 -2.41 45.13 -13.93
C ALA A 132 -1.32 45.76 -14.81
N LYS A 133 -1.00 47.03 -14.55
CA LYS A 133 -0.02 47.80 -15.33
C LYS A 133 1.26 46.96 -15.47
N GLY A 134 1.65 46.74 -16.72
CA GLY A 134 2.44 45.59 -17.11
C GLY A 134 3.89 45.59 -16.63
N HIS A 135 4.35 44.40 -16.27
CA HIS A 135 5.73 44.00 -16.51
C HIS A 135 5.69 42.97 -17.65
N LYS A 136 6.30 43.32 -18.78
CA LYS A 136 6.37 42.42 -19.94
C LYS A 136 7.22 41.21 -19.59
N ALA A 137 6.60 40.05 -19.43
CA ALA A 137 7.30 38.76 -19.37
C ALA A 137 6.98 37.95 -20.64
N LYS A 138 8.04 37.35 -21.18
CA LYS A 138 8.15 36.70 -22.49
C LYS A 138 7.06 35.65 -22.74
N LYS A 139 6.56 35.61 -23.99
CA LYS A 139 5.78 34.49 -24.54
C LYS A 139 6.61 33.20 -24.39
N VAL A 140 6.20 32.32 -23.49
CA VAL A 140 6.58 30.91 -23.50
C VAL A 140 5.38 30.17 -24.07
N ILE A 141 5.58 29.55 -25.22
CA ILE A 141 4.59 28.78 -25.97
C ILE A 141 4.37 27.46 -25.20
N PRO A 142 3.13 26.97 -25.04
CA PRO A 142 2.89 25.66 -24.45
C PRO A 142 3.20 24.57 -25.51
N GLU A 143 4.40 24.01 -25.44
CA GLU A 143 4.83 22.90 -26.31
C GLU A 143 4.42 21.52 -25.76
N SER A 144 3.71 21.49 -24.62
CA SER A 144 3.46 20.27 -23.82
C SER A 144 2.32 19.37 -24.34
N ASP A 145 1.56 19.77 -25.35
CA ASP A 145 0.36 19.01 -25.82
C ASP A 145 0.63 18.19 -27.11
N LYS A 146 1.84 18.33 -27.69
CA LYS A 146 2.24 17.62 -28.91
C LYS A 146 2.92 16.28 -28.64
N GLU A 147 3.55 16.14 -27.49
CA GLU A 147 4.34 14.95 -27.12
C GLU A 147 3.41 13.76 -26.85
N ASP A 148 2.34 13.98 -26.07
CA ASP A 148 1.33 12.96 -25.75
C ASP A 148 0.60 12.41 -26.99
N GLN A 149 0.40 13.22 -28.04
CA GLN A 149 -0.23 12.76 -29.29
C GLN A 149 0.75 12.01 -30.21
N GLN A 150 2.05 12.22 -30.05
CA GLN A 150 3.07 11.61 -30.87
C GLN A 150 3.43 10.20 -30.35
N GLU A 151 3.39 9.98 -29.04
CA GLU A 151 3.60 8.64 -28.45
C GLU A 151 2.52 7.63 -28.86
N VAL A 152 1.25 8.04 -28.97
CA VAL A 152 0.14 7.14 -29.38
C VAL A 152 0.28 6.71 -30.85
N LYS A 153 0.85 7.55 -31.71
CA LYS A 153 1.06 7.24 -33.14
C LYS A 153 2.29 6.37 -33.41
N ALA A 154 3.21 6.26 -32.46
CA ALA A 154 4.44 5.47 -32.62
C ALA A 154 4.28 3.99 -32.24
N LEU A 155 3.09 3.59 -31.81
CA LEU A 155 2.76 2.24 -31.34
C LEU A 155 1.86 1.45 -32.31
N ASP A 156 1.49 2.04 -33.45
CA ASP A 156 0.81 1.38 -34.59
C ASP A 156 1.81 0.93 -35.67
#